data_AF-A0A1J5TA09-F1
#
_entry.id   AF-A0A1J5TA09-F1
#
_cell.length_a   1.000
_cell.length_b   1.000
_cell.length_c   1.000
_cell.angle_alpha   90.00
_cell.angle_beta   90.00
_cell.angle_gamma   90.00
#
_symmetry.space_group_name_H-M   'P 1'
#
loop_
_entity.id
_entity.type
_entity.pdbx_description
1 polymer ?
#
loop_
_entity_poly.entity_id
_entity_poly.type
_entity_poly.pdbx_seq_one_letter_code
_entity_poly.pdbx_strand_id
1 'polypeptide(L)'
;MNTHIIYTLSVMTLLAGCASNPAEEQAKAIKQMEYKMQVYGPACEKLGFKNNTDLWRECIQKEYGQSITPQWYPRNYPYWDPYYGSPYYYRYY
;
A
#
# COMPACT_ATOMS: atom_id res chain seq x y z
N MET A 1 -29.54 -38.89 -3.57
CA MET A 1 -28.68 -37.72 -3.30
C MET A 1 -27.27 -38.09 -3.72
N ASN A 2 -26.77 -37.50 -4.80
CA ASN A 2 -25.57 -37.98 -5.49
C ASN A 2 -24.31 -37.58 -4.70
N THR A 3 -23.60 -38.57 -4.15
CA THR A 3 -22.39 -38.37 -3.33
C THR A 3 -21.30 -37.56 -4.07
N HIS A 4 -21.23 -37.70 -5.39
CA HIS A 4 -20.34 -36.92 -6.25
C HIS A 4 -20.58 -35.41 -6.21
N ILE A 5 -21.83 -34.96 -6.03
CA ILE A 5 -22.18 -33.54 -5.94
C ILE A 5 -21.67 -32.95 -4.61
N ILE A 6 -21.67 -33.75 -3.54
CA ILE A 6 -21.18 -33.33 -2.22
C ILE A 6 -19.65 -33.14 -2.27
N TYR A 7 -18.93 -34.05 -2.93
CA TYR A 7 -17.48 -33.94 -3.08
C TYR A 7 -17.06 -32.74 -3.93
N THR A 8 -17.76 -32.47 -5.04
CA THR A 8 -17.44 -31.31 -5.89
C THR A 8 -17.71 -29.97 -5.19
N LEU A 9 -18.79 -29.87 -4.40
CA LEU A 9 -19.11 -28.64 -3.65
C LEU A 9 -18.09 -28.35 -2.53
N SER A 10 -17.61 -29.39 -1.85
CA SER A 10 -16.61 -29.28 -0.77
C SER A 10 -15.27 -28.73 -1.30
N VAL A 11 -14.82 -29.21 -2.45
CA VAL A 11 -13.60 -28.69 -3.08
C VAL A 11 -13.75 -27.22 -3.46
N MET A 12 -14.90 -26.82 -4.01
CA MET A 12 -15.10 -25.45 -4.50
C MET A 12 -15.11 -24.38 -3.39
N THR A 13 -15.57 -24.74 -2.19
CA THR A 13 -15.56 -23.83 -1.03
C THR A 13 -14.15 -23.59 -0.46
N LEU A 14 -13.25 -24.58 -0.54
CA LEU A 14 -11.85 -24.42 -0.14
C LEU A 14 -11.08 -23.50 -1.09
N LEU A 15 -11.41 -23.48 -2.39
CA LEU A 15 -10.78 -22.57 -3.36
C LEU A 15 -11.23 -21.10 -3.21
N ALA A 16 -12.40 -20.85 -2.61
CA ALA A 16 -12.88 -19.48 -2.40
C ALA A 16 -12.07 -18.71 -1.34
N GLY A 17 -11.36 -19.40 -0.43
CA GLY A 17 -10.49 -18.78 0.58
C GLY A 17 -9.14 -18.29 0.06
N CYS A 18 -8.74 -18.66 -1.17
CA CYS A 18 -7.51 -18.19 -1.80
C CYS A 18 -7.70 -16.92 -2.65
N ALA A 19 -8.92 -16.41 -2.77
CA ALA A 19 -9.16 -15.12 -3.41
C ALA A 19 -8.84 -14.00 -2.41
N SER A 20 -7.86 -13.15 -2.72
CA SER A 20 -7.52 -11.96 -1.93
C SER A 20 -8.79 -11.22 -1.51
N ASN A 21 -8.92 -10.89 -0.21
CA ASN A 21 -10.09 -10.19 0.31
C ASN A 21 -9.91 -8.68 0.14
N PRO A 22 -10.54 -8.05 -0.89
CA PRO A 22 -10.35 -6.63 -1.15
C PRO A 22 -10.82 -5.74 0.01
N ALA A 23 -11.80 -6.19 0.80
CA ALA A 23 -12.30 -5.44 1.95
C ALA A 23 -11.27 -5.38 3.08
N GLU A 24 -10.53 -6.46 3.31
CA GLU A 24 -9.46 -6.49 4.30
C GLU A 24 -8.28 -5.62 3.86
N GLU A 25 -7.92 -5.66 2.59
CA GLU A 25 -6.87 -4.84 2.01
C GLU A 25 -7.21 -3.34 2.11
N GLN A 26 -8.44 -2.95 1.79
CA GLN A 26 -8.92 -1.59 1.97
C GLN A 26 -8.87 -1.14 3.44
N ALA A 27 -9.29 -2.00 4.37
CA ALA A 27 -9.25 -1.69 5.80
C ALA A 27 -7.82 -1.46 6.31
N LYS A 28 -6.85 -2.25 5.82
CA LYS A 28 -5.43 -2.05 6.11
C LYS A 28 -4.92 -0.72 5.55
N ALA A 29 -5.27 -0.40 4.30
CA ALA A 29 -4.86 0.84 3.66
C ALA A 29 -5.41 2.08 4.39
N ILE A 30 -6.67 2.06 4.81
CA ILE A 30 -7.30 3.16 5.57
C ILE A 30 -6.54 3.40 6.88
N LYS A 31 -6.34 2.35 7.68
CA LYS A 31 -5.60 2.46 8.96
C LYS A 31 -4.19 3.01 8.77
N GLN A 32 -3.52 2.59 7.71
CA GLN A 32 -2.18 3.09 7.41
C GLN A 32 -2.20 4.59 7.08
N MET A 33 -3.20 5.05 6.33
CA MET A 33 -3.36 6.47 6.02
C MET A 33 -3.69 7.30 7.26
N GLU A 34 -4.58 6.83 8.12
CA GLU A 34 -4.91 7.48 9.41
C GLU A 34 -3.65 7.65 10.27
N TYR A 35 -2.86 6.59 10.41
CA TYR A 35 -1.57 6.63 11.10
C TYR A 35 -0.64 7.70 10.51
N LYS A 36 -0.46 7.70 9.18
CA LYS A 36 0.41 8.67 8.51
C LYS A 36 -0.06 10.12 8.74
N MET A 37 -1.37 10.37 8.64
CA MET A 37 -1.94 11.68 8.89
C MET A 37 -1.69 12.14 10.33
N GLN A 38 -1.83 11.24 11.30
CA GLN A 38 -1.58 11.54 12.71
C GLN A 38 -0.10 11.85 12.99
N VAL A 39 0.83 11.08 12.38
CA VAL A 39 2.26 11.19 12.65
C VAL A 39 2.92 12.33 11.87
N TYR A 40 2.66 12.42 10.56
CA TYR A 40 3.35 13.36 9.66
C TYR A 40 2.52 14.61 9.34
N GLY A 41 1.19 14.57 9.52
CA GLY A 41 0.31 15.71 9.24
C GLY A 41 0.71 17.00 9.96
N PRO A 42 1.01 16.98 11.27
CA PRO A 42 1.47 18.16 12.01
C PRO A 42 2.80 18.74 11.48
N ALA A 43 3.70 17.90 10.95
CA ALA A 43 4.94 18.38 10.35
C ALA A 43 4.66 19.10 9.03
N CYS A 44 3.79 18.54 8.18
CA CYS A 44 3.34 19.18 6.94
C CYS A 44 2.57 20.49 7.20
N GLU A 45 1.77 20.58 8.26
CA GLU A 45 1.12 21.84 8.65
C GLU A 45 2.13 22.91 9.07
N LYS A 46 3.18 22.54 9.82
CA LYS A 46 4.28 23.47 10.16
C LYS A 46 5.05 23.97 8.94
N LEU A 47 5.08 23.19 7.86
CA LEU A 47 5.65 23.61 6.58
C LEU A 47 4.72 24.53 5.77
N GLY A 48 3.50 24.81 6.26
CA GLY A 48 2.53 25.71 5.64
C GLY A 48 1.52 25.02 4.73
N PHE A 49 1.50 23.69 4.65
CA PHE A 49 0.49 22.98 3.89
C PHE A 49 -0.85 23.00 4.65
N LYS A 50 -1.91 23.45 3.97
CA LYS A 50 -3.26 23.46 4.54
C LYS A 50 -3.77 22.02 4.71
N ASN A 51 -4.22 21.70 5.93
CA ASN A 51 -4.77 20.38 6.27
C ASN A 51 -5.89 19.97 5.28
N ASN A 52 -5.98 18.67 4.99
CA ASN A 52 -6.95 18.03 4.09
C ASN A 52 -6.90 18.48 2.62
N THR A 53 -5.83 19.16 2.20
CA THR A 53 -5.55 19.41 0.78
C THR A 53 -4.72 18.29 0.17
N ASP A 54 -4.72 18.21 -1.16
CA ASP A 54 -3.92 17.22 -1.88
C ASP A 54 -2.43 17.45 -1.66
N LEU A 55 -1.97 18.70 -1.65
CA LEU A 55 -0.59 19.07 -1.33
C LEU A 55 -0.17 18.60 0.08
N TRP A 56 -1.07 18.68 1.06
CA TRP A 56 -0.80 18.17 2.41
C TRP A 56 -0.70 16.64 2.43
N ARG A 57 -1.58 15.93 1.72
CA ARG A 57 -1.53 14.46 1.58
C ARG A 57 -0.26 14.00 0.84
N GLU A 58 0.16 14.74 -0.18
CA GLU A 58 1.41 14.48 -0.90
C GLU A 58 2.64 14.66 0.00
N CYS A 59 2.68 15.73 0.80
CA CYS A 59 3.72 15.94 1.81
C CYS A 59 3.83 14.75 2.78
N ILE A 60 2.69 14.29 3.33
CA ILE A 60 2.62 13.13 4.23
C ILE A 60 3.17 11.88 3.55
N GLN A 61 2.75 11.61 2.31
CA GLN A 61 3.17 10.41 1.57
C GLN A 61 4.68 10.43 1.27
N LYS A 62 5.24 11.60 0.96
CA LYS A 62 6.68 11.78 0.74
C LYS A 62 7.48 11.54 2.01
N GLU A 63 7.04 12.11 3.14
CA GLU A 63 7.70 11.96 4.43
C GLU A 63 7.68 10.50 4.89
N TYR A 64 6.53 9.83 4.80
CA TYR A 64 6.43 8.41 5.08
C TYR A 64 7.37 7.59 4.20
N GLY A 65 7.41 7.88 2.88
CA GLY A 65 8.33 7.24 1.94
C GLY A 65 9.79 7.34 2.40
N GLN A 66 10.22 8.51 2.86
CA GLN A 66 11.59 8.70 3.39
C GLN A 66 11.84 7.89 4.67
N SER A 67 10.84 7.76 5.54
CA SER A 67 10.97 7.02 6.79
C SER A 67 11.13 5.50 6.60
N ILE A 68 10.55 4.95 5.53
CA ILE A 68 10.61 3.51 5.23
C ILE A 68 11.74 3.14 4.26
N THR A 69 12.34 4.11 3.58
CA THR A 69 13.50 3.83 2.73
C THR A 69 14.71 3.45 3.59
N PRO A 70 15.29 2.25 3.41
CA PRO A 70 16.51 1.89 4.11
C PRO A 70 17.63 2.83 3.67
N GLN A 71 18.24 3.53 4.64
CA GLN A 71 19.35 4.46 4.45
C GLN A 71 20.52 3.88 3.62
N TRP A 72 20.63 2.55 3.53
CA TRP A 72 21.70 1.81 2.87
C TRP A 72 21.54 1.61 1.36
N TYR A 73 20.39 1.93 0.75
CA TYR A 73 20.26 1.85 -0.71
C TYR A 73 20.77 3.15 -1.35
N PRO A 74 21.81 3.08 -2.21
CA PRO A 74 22.18 4.22 -3.02
C PRO A 74 20.96 4.60 -3.86
N ARG A 75 20.57 5.88 -3.83
CA ARG A 75 19.42 6.49 -4.54
C ARG A 75 19.41 6.26 -6.08
N ASN A 76 20.41 5.54 -6.60
CA ASN A 76 20.72 5.34 -8.00
C ASN A 76 20.75 3.86 -8.43
N TYR A 77 20.18 2.94 -7.64
CA TYR A 77 20.05 1.55 -8.05
C TYR A 77 18.66 1.26 -8.65
N PRO A 78 18.58 0.58 -9.80
CA PRO A 78 17.31 0.07 -10.32
C PRO A 78 16.79 -1.00 -9.35
N TYR A 79 15.75 -0.66 -8.59
CA TYR A 79 15.04 -1.61 -7.73
C TYR A 79 14.18 -2.52 -8.63
N TRP A 80 14.62 -3.77 -8.79
CA TRP A 80 13.82 -4.82 -9.41
C TRP A 80 12.80 -5.32 -8.39
N ASP A 81 11.56 -4.86 -8.49
CA ASP A 81 10.44 -5.42 -7.73
C ASP A 81 9.85 -6.61 -8.52
N PRO A 82 9.87 -7.85 -8.00
CA PRO A 82 9.39 -9.01 -8.74
C PRO A 82 7.87 -9.01 -8.98
N TYR A 83 7.10 -8.12 -8.33
CA TYR A 83 5.66 -7.98 -8.52
C TYR A 83 5.29 -6.84 -9.49
N TYR A 84 6.18 -5.90 -9.73
CA TYR A 84 6.00 -4.81 -10.70
C TYR A 84 7.02 -4.95 -11.84
N GLY A 85 6.60 -5.52 -12.97
CA GLY A 85 7.44 -5.79 -14.14
C GLY A 85 8.02 -4.58 -14.89
N SER A 86 8.17 -3.42 -14.25
CA SER A 86 8.80 -2.24 -14.85
C SER A 86 9.60 -1.44 -13.83
N PRO A 87 10.90 -1.15 -14.09
CA PRO A 87 11.70 -0.31 -13.21
C PRO A 87 11.17 1.13 -13.23
N TYR A 88 10.70 1.62 -12.09
CA TYR A 88 10.34 3.03 -11.91
C TYR A 88 11.63 3.86 -11.80
N TYR A 89 12.04 4.48 -12.91
CA TYR A 89 13.04 5.56 -12.85
C TYR A 89 12.37 6.81 -12.27
N TYR A 90 12.78 7.21 -11.06
CA TYR A 90 12.48 8.55 -10.55
C TYR A 90 13.15 9.57 -11.46
N ARG A 91 12.37 10.21 -12.33
CA ARG A 91 12.84 11.28 -13.22
C ARG A 91 12.89 12.58 -12.45
N TYR A 92 14.09 13.09 -12.20
CA TYR A 92 14.31 14.44 -11.69
C TYR A 92 14.05 15.45 -12.83
N TYR A 93 13.17 16.41 -12.61
CA TYR A 93 13.04 17.64 -13.37
C TYR A 93 13.27 18.82 -12.42
#